data_AF-A0A4Y2T2Z5-F1
#
_entry.id   AF-A0A4Y2T2Z5-F1
#
_cell.length_a   1.000
_cell.length_b   1.000
_cell.length_c   1.000
_cell.angle_alpha   90.00
_cell.angle_beta   90.00
_cell.angle_gamma   90.00
#
_symmetry.space_group_name_H-M   'P 1'
#
loop_
_entity.id
_entity.type
_entity.pdbx_description
1 polymer ?
#
loop_
_entity_poly.entity_id
_entity_poly.type
_entity_poly.pdbx_seq_one_letter_code
_entity_poly.pdbx_strand_id
1 'polypeptide(L)'
;MEKSEWEPWSECSTTCGEGTRSREKKCVKGEDDGYHCDKVEDKSYQVEKCHEWSPFQRDKCPNPCDRNSDEYSNIEELKHCPDRAKCTDKSEDIGPKRECKCVMGYQLDERNWKCKEKPPEKPTPRPIPVLSP
;
A
#
# COMPACT_ATOMS: atom_id res chain seq x y z
N MET A 1 13.61 -10.68 -41.14
CA MET A 1 13.08 -11.39 -39.96
C MET A 1 12.77 -10.32 -38.93
N GLU A 2 11.50 -10.17 -38.55
CA GLU A 2 11.07 -9.24 -37.51
C GLU A 2 11.68 -9.68 -36.17
N LYS A 3 12.63 -8.90 -35.62
CA LYS A 3 13.21 -9.19 -34.30
C LYS A 3 12.51 -8.33 -33.26
N SER A 4 11.38 -8.82 -32.81
CA SER A 4 10.60 -8.25 -31.71
C SER A 4 10.97 -8.95 -30.40
N GLU A 5 11.42 -8.20 -29.40
CA GLU A 5 11.81 -8.74 -28.08
C GLU A 5 10.81 -8.31 -27.01
N TRP A 6 10.51 -9.22 -26.08
CA TRP A 6 9.70 -8.91 -24.90
C TRP A 6 10.57 -8.19 -23.89
N GLU A 7 10.07 -7.07 -23.37
CA GLU A 7 10.64 -6.47 -22.18
C GLU A 7 10.50 -7.45 -20.99
N PRO A 8 11.37 -7.32 -19.98
CA PRO A 8 11.18 -8.05 -18.72
C PRO A 8 9.79 -7.75 -18.15
N TRP A 9 9.23 -8.72 -17.42
CA TRP A 9 8.00 -8.50 -16.67
C TRP A 9 8.19 -7.38 -15.65
N SER A 10 7.16 -6.55 -15.49
CA SER A 10 7.06 -5.62 -14.37
C SER A 10 7.10 -6.37 -13.04
N GLU A 11 7.35 -5.63 -11.97
CA GLU A 11 7.05 -6.08 -10.61
C GLU A 11 5.56 -6.47 -10.49
N CYS A 12 5.24 -7.36 -9.55
CA CYS A 12 3.87 -7.76 -9.31
C CYS A 12 3.06 -6.58 -8.76
N SER A 13 1.80 -6.47 -9.16
CA SER A 13 0.90 -5.42 -8.67
C SER A 13 0.58 -5.53 -7.17
N THR A 14 0.98 -6.61 -6.51
CA THR A 14 0.66 -6.92 -5.11
C THR A 14 1.89 -7.44 -4.38
N THR A 15 2.03 -7.08 -3.11
CA THR A 15 3.12 -7.54 -2.22
C THR A 15 2.77 -8.82 -1.45
N CYS A 16 1.50 -9.23 -1.45
CA CYS A 16 0.98 -10.49 -0.94
C CYS A 16 -0.39 -10.76 -1.59
N GLY A 17 -0.80 -12.03 -1.69
CA GLY A 17 -2.07 -12.41 -2.33
C GLY A 17 -1.94 -12.67 -3.84
N GLU A 18 -3.03 -12.43 -4.59
CA GLU A 18 -3.08 -12.59 -6.04
C GLU A 18 -2.90 -11.23 -6.72
N GLY A 19 -1.80 -11.08 -7.46
CA GLY A 19 -1.51 -9.89 -8.25
C GLY A 19 -1.40 -10.16 -9.73
N THR A 20 -1.06 -9.11 -10.47
CA THR A 20 -0.78 -9.16 -11.90
C THR A 20 0.52 -8.45 -12.22
N ARG A 21 1.27 -8.99 -13.17
CA ARG A 21 2.45 -8.33 -13.75
C ARG A 21 2.27 -8.21 -15.24
N SER A 22 2.90 -7.21 -15.82
CA SER A 22 2.73 -6.91 -17.24
C SER A 22 4.05 -6.75 -17.95
N ARG A 23 4.06 -7.04 -19.24
CA ARG A 23 5.19 -6.77 -20.12
C ARG A 23 4.72 -6.30 -21.47
N GLU A 24 5.55 -5.50 -22.11
CA GLU A 24 5.35 -5.02 -23.46
C GLU A 24 6.39 -5.63 -24.40
N LYS A 25 6.03 -5.81 -25.66
CA LYS A 25 6.94 -6.20 -26.72
C LYS A 25 7.37 -4.93 -27.44
N LYS A 26 8.67 -4.67 -27.49
CA LYS A 26 9.22 -3.56 -28.27
C LYS A 26 9.75 -4.10 -29.59
N CYS A 27 9.27 -3.51 -30.69
CA CYS A 27 9.89 -3.71 -31.99
C CYS A 27 11.20 -2.90 -32.02
N VAL A 28 12.34 -3.60 -32.12
CA VAL A 28 13.64 -2.96 -32.23
C VAL A 28 13.86 -2.61 -33.71
N LYS A 29 13.89 -1.32 -34.05
CA LYS A 29 14.17 -0.86 -35.41
C LYS A 29 15.65 -1.15 -35.74
N GLY A 30 15.89 -2.02 -36.71
CA GLY A 30 17.23 -2.20 -37.29
C GLY A 30 17.68 -0.91 -37.98
N GLU A 31 18.97 -0.60 -37.89
CA GLU A 31 19.52 0.72 -38.26
C GLU A 31 19.49 1.04 -39.78
N ASP A 32 19.11 0.12 -40.68
CA ASP A 32 19.46 0.30 -42.11
C ASP A 32 18.43 -0.03 -43.22
N ASP A 33 17.20 -0.48 -42.95
CA ASP A 33 16.44 -1.16 -44.02
C ASP A 33 14.94 -0.83 -44.16
N GLY A 34 14.51 0.39 -43.83
CA GLY A 34 13.14 0.83 -44.14
C GLY A 34 12.04 0.10 -43.35
N TYR A 35 12.39 -0.44 -42.17
CA TYR A 35 11.46 -1.19 -41.32
C TYR A 35 10.54 -0.25 -40.54
N HIS A 36 9.23 -0.47 -40.72
CA HIS A 36 8.14 0.27 -40.11
C HIS A 36 7.42 -0.61 -39.08
N CYS A 37 7.54 -0.27 -37.79
CA CYS A 37 6.83 -0.88 -36.66
C CYS A 37 5.34 -0.44 -36.59
N ASP A 38 4.71 -0.32 -37.75
CA ASP A 38 3.36 0.21 -37.92
C ASP A 38 2.27 -0.86 -37.80
N LYS A 39 2.65 -2.14 -37.71
CA LYS A 39 1.69 -3.22 -37.46
C LYS A 39 1.32 -3.23 -35.98
N VAL A 40 0.01 -3.16 -35.70
CA VAL A 40 -0.55 -3.24 -34.34
C VAL A 40 -0.12 -4.53 -33.62
N GLU A 41 0.16 -5.58 -34.37
CA GLU A 41 0.64 -6.89 -33.89
C GLU A 41 2.06 -6.85 -33.28
N ASP A 42 2.88 -5.85 -33.62
CA ASP A 42 4.22 -5.64 -33.06
C ASP A 42 4.18 -5.02 -31.64
N LYS A 43 3.12 -4.27 -31.32
CA LYS A 43 2.87 -3.68 -29.99
C LYS A 43 1.98 -4.61 -29.17
N SER A 44 2.49 -5.78 -28.80
CA SER A 44 1.75 -6.70 -27.95
C SER A 44 1.99 -6.41 -26.47
N TYR A 45 0.90 -6.31 -25.70
CA TYR A 45 0.90 -6.22 -24.24
C TYR A 45 0.44 -7.56 -23.65
N GLN A 46 1.12 -8.02 -22.60
CA GLN A 46 0.74 -9.22 -21.87
C GLN A 46 0.57 -8.91 -20.39
N VAL A 47 -0.44 -9.52 -19.78
CA VAL A 47 -0.67 -9.54 -18.34
C VAL A 47 -0.70 -10.98 -17.90
N GLU A 48 0.00 -11.31 -16.83
CA GLU A 48 -0.13 -12.60 -16.17
C GLU A 48 -0.37 -12.45 -14.67
N LYS A 49 -0.96 -13.48 -14.07
CA LYS A 49 -1.06 -13.57 -12.62
C LYS A 49 0.31 -13.75 -12.00
N CYS A 50 0.55 -13.08 -10.90
CA CYS A 50 1.74 -13.24 -10.08
C CYS A 50 1.35 -13.39 -8.61
N HIS A 51 2.19 -14.12 -7.89
CA HIS A 51 2.13 -14.26 -6.45
C HIS A 51 3.52 -13.94 -5.94
N GLU A 52 3.85 -12.65 -5.82
CA GLU A 52 5.16 -12.24 -5.34
C GLU A 52 5.20 -12.40 -3.81
N TRP A 53 5.44 -13.65 -3.39
CA TRP A 53 6.00 -14.16 -2.13
C TRP A 53 5.91 -15.70 -2.18
N SER A 54 7.04 -16.41 -2.31
CA SER A 54 7.16 -17.89 -2.35
C SER A 54 8.19 -18.30 -1.29
N PRO A 55 8.02 -19.39 -0.49
CA PRO A 55 7.56 -20.73 -0.89
C PRO A 55 6.44 -21.36 -0.06
N PHE A 56 5.83 -20.64 0.89
CA PHE A 56 4.62 -21.11 1.58
C PHE A 56 3.47 -20.27 1.08
N GLN A 57 2.63 -20.83 0.21
CA GLN A 57 1.43 -20.19 -0.33
C GLN A 57 0.61 -19.59 0.80
N ARG A 58 0.82 -18.30 1.07
CA ARG A 58 -0.06 -17.52 1.92
C ARG A 58 -1.06 -16.94 0.95
N ASP A 59 -2.13 -17.69 0.69
CA ASP A 59 -3.30 -17.24 -0.08
C ASP A 59 -3.87 -15.91 0.45
N LYS A 60 -3.41 -15.45 1.61
CA LYS A 60 -3.79 -14.21 2.28
C LYS A 60 -2.58 -13.47 2.80
N CYS A 61 -2.64 -12.16 2.78
CA CYS A 61 -1.67 -11.31 3.46
C CYS A 61 -1.60 -11.65 4.97
N PRO A 62 -0.38 -11.76 5.54
CA PRO A 62 -0.20 -11.80 7.00
C PRO A 62 -1.03 -10.73 7.70
N ASN A 63 -1.51 -11.03 8.91
CA ASN A 63 -2.39 -10.10 9.63
C ASN A 63 -1.58 -8.86 10.10
N PRO A 64 -1.86 -7.65 9.59
CA PRO A 64 -1.14 -6.44 9.95
C PRO A 64 -1.42 -5.95 11.38
N CYS A 65 -2.39 -6.54 12.07
CA CYS A 65 -2.67 -6.29 13.48
C CYS A 65 -1.95 -7.25 14.44
N ASP A 66 -1.26 -8.27 13.92
CA ASP A 66 -0.43 -9.13 14.76
C ASP A 66 0.83 -8.37 15.19
N ARG A 67 0.89 -8.01 16.47
CA ARG A 67 2.02 -7.26 17.06
C ARG A 67 3.31 -8.08 17.12
N ASN A 68 3.24 -9.39 16.89
CA ASN A 68 4.41 -10.27 16.86
C ASN A 68 4.97 -10.46 15.45
N SER A 69 4.36 -9.83 14.43
CA SER A 69 4.80 -9.91 13.05
C SER A 69 5.53 -8.62 12.67
N ASP A 70 6.85 -8.72 12.51
CA ASP A 70 7.68 -7.63 11.97
C ASP A 70 7.59 -7.54 10.43
N GLU A 71 6.72 -8.34 9.81
CA GLU A 71 6.65 -8.54 8.36
C GLU A 71 6.33 -7.25 7.58
N TYR A 72 5.61 -6.32 8.22
CA TYR A 72 5.27 -5.01 7.64
C TYR A 72 5.97 -3.83 8.32
N SER A 73 6.97 -4.08 9.16
CA SER A 73 7.66 -3.03 9.93
C SER A 73 8.31 -1.94 9.07
N ASN A 74 8.68 -2.25 7.83
CA ASN A 74 9.31 -1.33 6.88
C ASN A 74 8.32 -0.59 5.96
N ILE A 75 7.02 -0.90 6.02
CA ILE A 75 6.02 -0.28 5.17
C ILE A 75 5.38 0.88 5.95
N GLU A 76 5.71 2.12 5.56
CA GLU A 76 5.26 3.33 6.25
C GLU A 76 3.74 3.46 6.34
N GLU A 77 3.03 2.97 5.32
CA GLU A 77 1.57 2.94 5.23
C GLU A 77 0.94 1.92 6.20
N LEU A 78 1.75 0.95 6.66
CA LEU A 78 1.42 -0.05 7.67
C LEU A 78 2.20 0.24 8.96
N LYS A 79 2.27 1.49 9.41
CA LYS A 79 2.73 1.82 10.77
C LYS A 79 1.82 1.23 11.84
N HIS A 80 2.42 0.75 12.94
CA HIS A 80 1.69 0.21 14.09
C HIS A 80 0.60 1.17 14.56
N CYS A 81 -0.61 0.66 14.83
CA CYS A 81 -1.67 1.49 15.39
C CYS A 81 -1.17 2.18 16.67
N PRO A 82 -1.57 3.45 16.90
CA PRO A 82 -1.11 4.17 18.07
C PRO A 82 -1.64 3.56 19.35
N ASP A 83 -1.02 3.92 20.47
CA ASP A 83 -1.54 3.56 21.78
C ASP A 83 -2.99 4.03 21.93
N ARG A 84 -3.82 3.16 22.55
CA ARG A 84 -5.27 3.35 22.70
C ARG A 84 -6.04 3.34 21.37
N ALA A 85 -5.47 2.82 20.29
CA ALA A 85 -6.23 2.41 19.12
C ALA A 85 -6.42 0.89 19.07
N LYS A 86 -7.65 0.47 18.75
CA LYS A 86 -7.96 -0.89 18.35
C LYS A 86 -7.57 -1.06 16.88
N CYS A 87 -6.74 -2.06 16.59
CA CYS A 87 -6.42 -2.47 15.24
C CYS A 87 -7.48 -3.45 14.71
N THR A 88 -7.91 -3.26 13.48
CA THR A 88 -8.78 -4.19 12.76
C THR A 88 -8.11 -4.55 11.44
N ASP A 89 -7.95 -5.85 11.17
CA ASP A 89 -7.44 -6.34 9.89
C ASP A 89 -8.47 -6.06 8.78
N LYS A 90 -7.99 -5.43 7.71
CA LYS A 90 -8.74 -5.05 6.52
C LYS A 90 -7.99 -5.46 5.26
N SER A 91 -7.07 -6.43 5.36
CA SER A 91 -6.26 -6.90 4.25
C SER A 91 -7.14 -7.42 3.12
N GLU A 92 -6.74 -7.10 1.90
CA GLU A 92 -7.43 -7.44 0.65
C GLU A 92 -6.47 -8.29 -0.20
N ASP A 93 -6.98 -8.86 -1.30
CA ASP A 93 -6.16 -9.66 -2.22
C ASP A 93 -5.05 -8.84 -2.89
N ILE A 94 -5.18 -7.51 -2.84
CA ILE A 94 -4.26 -6.53 -3.42
C ILE A 94 -3.11 -6.20 -2.44
N GLY A 95 -3.29 -6.44 -1.14
CA GLY A 95 -2.26 -6.15 -0.15
C GLY A 95 -2.75 -6.06 1.31
N PRO A 96 -1.81 -5.91 2.26
CA PRO A 96 -2.11 -5.82 3.67
C PRO A 96 -2.71 -4.45 4.00
N LYS A 97 -3.76 -4.43 4.80
CA LYS A 97 -4.43 -3.19 5.18
C LYS A 97 -5.02 -3.32 6.56
N ARG A 98 -4.96 -2.23 7.33
CA ARG A 98 -5.53 -2.17 8.67
C ARG A 98 -6.26 -0.89 8.91
N GLU A 99 -7.21 -0.97 9.83
CA GLU A 99 -7.95 0.17 10.33
C GLU A 99 -7.63 0.36 11.82
N CYS A 100 -7.12 1.54 12.19
CA CYS A 100 -6.84 1.90 13.57
C CYS A 100 -7.94 2.83 14.09
N LYS A 101 -8.69 2.39 15.10
CA LYS A 101 -9.76 3.19 15.73
C LYS A 101 -9.46 3.44 17.20
N CYS A 102 -9.33 4.72 17.56
CA CYS A 102 -9.17 5.12 18.96
C CYS A 102 -10.35 4.65 19.81
N VAL A 103 -10.06 4.08 20.98
CA VAL A 103 -11.07 3.58 21.93
C VAL A 103 -11.39 4.63 22.99
N MET A 104 -12.41 4.39 23.82
CA MET A 104 -12.74 5.22 25.00
C MET A 104 -13.00 6.70 24.70
N GLY A 105 -13.54 7.02 23.52
CA GLY A 105 -13.90 8.39 23.13
C GLY A 105 -12.73 9.26 22.66
N TYR A 106 -11.51 8.71 22.60
CA TYR A 106 -10.35 9.38 22.02
C TYR A 106 -10.55 9.60 20.51
N GLN A 107 -9.93 10.64 19.98
CA GLN A 107 -9.89 10.98 18.57
C GLN A 107 -8.47 10.78 18.01
N LEU A 108 -8.38 10.23 16.81
CA LEU A 108 -7.10 10.03 16.13
C LEU A 108 -6.57 11.38 15.64
N ASP A 109 -5.36 11.74 16.07
CA ASP A 109 -4.58 12.81 15.47
C ASP A 109 -3.68 12.19 14.40
N GLU A 110 -4.09 12.28 13.14
CA GLU A 110 -3.37 11.72 11.99
C GLU A 110 -1.99 12.35 11.79
N ARG A 111 -1.80 13.62 12.18
CA ARG A 111 -0.52 14.32 12.02
C ARG A 111 0.55 13.81 12.96
N ASN A 112 0.16 13.45 14.19
CA ASN A 112 1.07 12.93 15.21
C ASN A 112 0.96 11.42 15.39
N TRP A 113 0.07 10.78 14.64
CA TRP A 113 -0.31 9.37 14.77
C TRP A 113 -0.52 8.98 16.24
N LYS A 114 -1.45 9.65 16.93
CA LYS A 114 -1.76 9.41 18.35
C LYS A 114 -3.24 9.58 18.66
N CYS A 115 -3.78 8.75 19.54
CA CYS A 115 -5.11 8.95 20.10
C CYS A 115 -5.07 10.03 21.17
N LYS A 116 -5.82 11.12 20.98
CA LYS A 116 -5.93 12.25 21.92
C LYS A 116 -7.35 12.38 22.44
N GLU A 117 -7.50 12.96 23.62
CA GLU A 117 -8.82 13.26 24.16
C GLU A 117 -9.51 14.28 23.26
N LYS A 118 -10.82 14.09 23.06
CA LYS A 118 -11.61 15.10 22.34
C LYS A 118 -11.57 16.41 23.12
N PRO A 119 -11.44 17.56 22.45
CA PRO A 119 -11.65 18.85 23.09
C PRO A 119 -13.01 18.84 23.80
N PRO A 120 -13.12 19.42 25.00
CA PRO A 120 -14.40 19.51 25.68
C PRO A 120 -15.39 20.26 24.77
N GLU A 121 -16.62 19.74 24.65
CA GLU A 121 -17.67 20.35 23.80
C GLU A 121 -17.99 21.79 24.20
N LYS A 122 -17.69 22.15 25.46
CA LYS A 122 -17.77 23.52 25.96
C LYS A 122 -16.37 24.05 26.26
N PRO A 123 -15.99 25.23 25.75
CA PRO A 123 -14.78 25.89 26.20
C PRO A 123 -14.90 26.14 27.70
N THR A 124 -13.97 25.60 28.47
CA THR A 124 -13.86 25.93 29.89
C THR A 124 -13.59 27.43 30.01
N PRO A 125 -14.36 28.17 30.83
CA PRO A 125 -14.07 29.57 31.07
C PRO A 125 -12.63 29.69 31.56
N ARG A 126 -11.82 30.51 30.89
CA ARG A 126 -10.48 30.83 31.37
C ARG A 126 -10.61 31.42 32.78
N PRO A 127 -9.84 30.94 33.79
CA PRO A 127 -9.87 31.55 35.11
C PRO A 127 -9.63 33.06 34.97
N ILE A 128 -10.54 33.85 35.54
CA ILE A 128 -10.33 35.30 35.62
C ILE A 128 -9.13 35.49 36.56
N PRO A 129 -8.07 36.21 36.15
CA PRO A 129 -6.96 36.52 37.04
C PRO A 129 -7.52 37.28 38.25
N VAL A 130 -7.51 36.64 39.41
CA VAL A 130 -7.75 37.35 40.66
C VAL A 130 -6.50 38.18 40.93
N LEU A 131 -6.65 39.50 40.92
CA LEU A 131 -5.62 40.38 41.47
C LEU A 131 -5.58 40.10 42.97
N SER A 132 -4.47 39.55 43.45
CA SER A 132 -4.21 39.40 44.88
C SER A 132 -4.26 40.79 45.54
N PRO A 133 -4.90 40.92 46.73
CA PRO A 133 -4.99 42.19 47.44
C PRO A 133 -3.64 42.71 47.93
#